data_AF-A0A0R2CBP4-F1
#
_entry.id   AF-A0A0R2CBP4-F1
#
_cell.length_a   1.000
_cell.length_b   1.000
_cell.length_c   1.000
_cell.angle_alpha   90.00
_cell.angle_beta   90.00
_cell.angle_gamma   90.00
#
_symmetry.space_group_name_H-M   'P 1'
#
loop_
_entity.id
_entity.type
_entity.pdbx_description
1 polymer ?
#
loop_
_entity_poly.entity_id
_entity_poly.type
_entity_poly.pdbx_seq_one_letter_code
_entity_poly.pdbx_strand_id
1 'polypeptide(L)'
;MKVHITNLYGQSADSTALIAQNMVAKIAQQLGISEAGIYNYPVKSDTAGELTKRLDGIFASFAQGDIMIFQTPTWNDLEFDQALINHVKAYRDSKLIIFVHDVIALMFETNRYLLPKLIAAYNQADVLILPSENMRRVLVKHGLQVKKVLIQGVWDHLYDCPQWFKPPFKRQLSFIGNPQKFSFINDWSTAAVPIRLYAAQPAVSNPAITYAKPLPDVALLPDLQQNGGFGLVWGTDRYWHEYMMYSTSFKLGTYLAAGLPVVVDASNANADLVRQNHLGLVVVSLDEAAYQIQTLSAAEYQELCASVDQFAELLRQGYFTKHVLIDAIFYLLQAPPTSQLYALQTSQQFQPRFLNIQQTLTHLESSSLINLSLADIQLLHSETSQPNAAAALAHELLNIVNLPAGQPVLLSLPQPLTQTEQETFQVTFNAAFYGDGRLNQPFANFPLAQATEIYQQLQQLWEKQDLLLLTERHLETNLFAQAASVAQIVCSPRISAAQLAEIKAAAKQKLVLVLLGSAGHRLAAVLATTGQQVLDLGAQLVEDYANFTAIQPN
;
A
#
# COMPACT_ATOMS: atom_id res chain seq x y z
N MET A 1 -38.94 2.02 -1.68
CA MET A 1 -37.48 1.92 -1.76
C MET A 1 -36.99 1.15 -0.55
N LYS A 2 -36.84 -0.17 -0.69
CA LYS A 2 -36.11 -1.01 0.25
C LYS A 2 -34.67 -1.15 -0.23
N VAL A 3 -33.77 -1.48 0.69
CA VAL A 3 -32.36 -1.75 0.38
C VAL A 3 -32.11 -3.22 0.66
N HIS A 4 -31.46 -3.87 -0.29
CA HIS A 4 -31.07 -5.28 -0.21
C HIS A 4 -29.56 -5.39 -0.36
N ILE A 5 -28.94 -6.39 0.27
CA ILE A 5 -27.52 -6.69 0.14
C ILE A 5 -27.32 -8.17 -0.15
N THR A 6 -26.50 -8.49 -1.15
CA THR A 6 -26.17 -9.88 -1.47
C THR A 6 -25.29 -10.48 -0.37
N ASN A 7 -25.42 -11.77 -0.04
CA ASN A 7 -24.57 -12.40 0.97
C ASN A 7 -24.18 -13.83 0.60
N LEU A 8 -22.88 -14.13 0.54
CA LEU A 8 -22.35 -15.45 0.14
C LEU A 8 -22.55 -16.53 1.22
N TYR A 9 -22.79 -17.77 0.79
CA TYR A 9 -22.83 -18.99 1.61
C TYR A 9 -22.22 -20.17 0.85
N GLY A 10 -21.98 -21.30 1.54
CA GLY A 10 -21.60 -22.57 0.92
C GLY A 10 -20.11 -22.78 0.67
N GLN A 11 -19.26 -21.81 1.03
CA GLN A 11 -17.80 -22.00 1.09
C GLN A 11 -17.36 -22.64 2.43
N SER A 12 -16.09 -23.02 2.52
CA SER A 12 -15.47 -23.47 3.78
C SER A 12 -15.64 -22.41 4.88
N ALA A 13 -15.81 -22.85 6.13
CA ALA A 13 -15.86 -21.98 7.30
C ALA A 13 -14.58 -21.13 7.46
N ASP A 14 -13.45 -21.60 6.92
CA ASP A 14 -12.17 -20.89 6.93
C ASP A 14 -12.03 -19.87 5.78
N SER A 15 -13.05 -19.72 4.93
CA SER A 15 -13.01 -18.77 3.81
C SER A 15 -13.14 -17.33 4.30
N THR A 16 -12.07 -16.55 4.15
CA THR A 16 -12.08 -15.11 4.47
C THR A 16 -13.10 -14.34 3.62
N ALA A 17 -13.34 -14.76 2.36
CA ALA A 17 -14.33 -14.10 1.50
C ALA A 17 -15.76 -14.29 2.04
N LEU A 18 -16.09 -15.49 2.50
CA LEU A 18 -17.36 -15.81 3.14
C LEU A 18 -17.52 -15.00 4.43
N ILE A 19 -16.52 -15.04 5.31
CA ILE A 19 -16.52 -14.32 6.59
C ILE A 19 -16.74 -12.82 6.38
N ALA A 20 -16.02 -12.21 5.42
CA ALA A 20 -16.14 -10.79 5.12
C ALA A 20 -17.55 -10.40 4.64
N GLN A 21 -18.11 -11.14 3.67
CA GLN A 21 -19.48 -10.84 3.18
C GLN A 21 -20.55 -11.03 4.24
N ASN A 22 -20.44 -12.10 5.04
CA ASN A 22 -21.37 -12.37 6.14
C ASN A 22 -21.30 -11.28 7.22
N MET A 23 -20.11 -10.80 7.54
CA MET A 23 -19.92 -9.70 8.49
C MET A 23 -20.57 -8.42 7.98
N VAL A 24 -20.33 -8.04 6.72
CA VAL A 24 -20.95 -6.85 6.12
C VAL A 24 -22.47 -6.98 6.09
N ALA A 25 -23.00 -8.14 5.69
CA ALA A 25 -24.45 -8.38 5.69
C ALA A 25 -25.06 -8.30 7.10
N LYS A 26 -24.37 -8.84 8.12
CA LYS A 26 -24.79 -8.72 9.53
C LYS A 26 -24.81 -7.26 10.00
N ILE A 27 -23.82 -6.45 9.60
CA ILE A 27 -23.80 -5.01 9.89
C ILE A 27 -24.95 -4.30 9.15
N ALA A 28 -25.18 -4.64 7.89
CA ALA A 28 -26.24 -4.08 7.07
C ALA A 28 -27.64 -4.36 7.65
N GLN A 29 -27.86 -5.56 8.21
CA GLN A 29 -29.10 -5.90 8.92
C GLN A 29 -29.37 -4.97 10.12
N GLN A 30 -28.33 -4.52 10.84
CA GLN A 30 -28.49 -3.53 11.93
C GLN A 30 -28.99 -2.17 11.42
N LEU A 31 -28.79 -1.87 10.12
CA LEU A 31 -29.29 -0.68 9.45
C LEU A 31 -30.65 -0.89 8.77
N GLY A 32 -31.28 -2.06 8.95
CA GLY A 32 -32.55 -2.41 8.31
C GLY A 32 -32.43 -2.79 6.83
N ILE A 33 -31.23 -3.13 6.36
CA ILE A 33 -30.99 -3.62 4.99
C ILE A 33 -31.29 -5.12 4.94
N SER A 34 -32.11 -5.53 3.97
CA SER A 34 -32.51 -6.93 3.79
C SER A 34 -31.43 -7.75 3.10
N GLU A 35 -31.30 -9.01 3.48
CA GLU A 35 -30.34 -9.92 2.87
C GLU A 35 -30.89 -10.64 1.64
N ALA A 36 -30.06 -10.76 0.59
CA ALA A 36 -30.26 -11.63 -0.56
C ALA A 36 -29.17 -12.72 -0.57
N GLY A 37 -29.48 -13.88 0.01
CA GLY A 37 -28.51 -14.98 0.15
C GLY A 37 -28.14 -15.63 -1.18
N ILE A 38 -26.84 -15.88 -1.38
CA ILE A 38 -26.26 -16.50 -2.58
C ILE A 38 -25.42 -17.70 -2.15
N TYR A 39 -25.78 -18.89 -2.62
CA TYR A 39 -24.99 -20.09 -2.36
C TYR A 39 -23.85 -20.22 -3.39
N ASN A 40 -22.67 -20.68 -2.95
CA ASN A 40 -21.53 -20.94 -3.82
C ASN A 40 -21.68 -22.29 -4.53
N TYR A 41 -21.75 -22.27 -5.85
CA TYR A 41 -21.91 -23.47 -6.68
C TYR A 41 -21.32 -23.26 -8.08
N PRO A 42 -21.01 -24.34 -8.82
CA PRO A 42 -20.55 -24.23 -10.19
C PRO A 42 -21.68 -23.73 -11.09
N VAL A 43 -21.65 -22.45 -11.50
CA VAL A 43 -22.72 -21.83 -12.32
C VAL A 43 -23.04 -22.60 -13.60
N LYS A 44 -22.03 -23.24 -14.20
CA LYS A 44 -22.14 -24.07 -15.40
C LYS A 44 -23.01 -25.31 -15.25
N SER A 45 -23.44 -25.64 -14.03
CA SER A 45 -24.41 -26.71 -13.76
C SER A 45 -25.85 -26.29 -14.03
N ASP A 46 -26.14 -24.99 -14.08
CA ASP A 46 -27.45 -24.46 -14.47
C ASP A 46 -27.48 -24.15 -15.97
N THR A 47 -28.59 -24.46 -16.62
CA THR A 47 -28.96 -23.82 -17.90
C THR A 47 -29.31 -22.34 -17.66
N ALA A 48 -29.30 -21.52 -18.72
CA ALA A 48 -29.67 -20.10 -18.61
C ALA A 48 -31.07 -19.87 -17.99
N GLY A 49 -32.03 -20.77 -18.28
CA GLY A 49 -33.37 -20.71 -17.69
C GLY A 49 -33.41 -21.10 -16.22
N GLU A 50 -32.59 -22.07 -15.79
CA GLU A 50 -32.46 -22.46 -14.38
C GLU A 50 -31.77 -21.37 -13.56
N LEU A 51 -30.69 -20.78 -14.09
CA LEU A 51 -30.02 -19.63 -13.47
C LEU A 51 -30.99 -18.46 -13.28
N THR A 52 -31.81 -18.17 -14.30
CA THR A 52 -32.84 -17.11 -14.20
C THR A 52 -33.84 -17.41 -13.08
N LYS A 53 -34.39 -18.63 -13.02
CA LYS A 53 -35.34 -19.03 -11.94
C LYS A 53 -34.70 -19.03 -10.55
N ARG A 54 -33.42 -19.38 -10.46
CA ARG A 54 -32.65 -19.30 -9.21
C ARG A 54 -32.52 -17.84 -8.76
N LEU A 55 -32.19 -16.94 -9.68
CA LEU A 55 -32.16 -15.50 -9.41
C LEU A 55 -33.55 -14.98 -9.02
N ASP A 56 -34.64 -15.39 -9.69
CA ASP A 56 -36.01 -15.05 -9.28
C ASP A 56 -36.28 -15.44 -7.81
N GLY A 57 -35.80 -16.61 -7.38
CA GLY A 57 -35.90 -17.06 -5.98
C GLY A 57 -35.09 -16.20 -5.00
N ILE A 58 -33.84 -15.87 -5.35
CA ILE A 58 -32.97 -14.98 -4.55
C ILE A 58 -33.60 -13.57 -4.43
N PHE A 59 -34.21 -13.10 -5.51
CA PHE A 59 -34.79 -11.77 -5.65
C PHE A 59 -36.29 -11.71 -5.30
N ALA A 60 -36.86 -12.76 -4.70
CA ALA A 60 -38.31 -12.85 -4.45
C ALA A 60 -38.90 -11.69 -3.63
N SER A 61 -38.08 -10.97 -2.86
CA SER A 61 -38.49 -9.79 -2.08
C SER A 61 -38.06 -8.44 -2.68
N PHE A 62 -37.33 -8.46 -3.81
CA PHE A 62 -36.84 -7.29 -4.53
C PHE A 62 -37.93 -6.74 -5.46
N ALA A 63 -38.13 -5.42 -5.45
CA ALA A 63 -39.19 -4.78 -6.22
C ALA A 63 -38.69 -3.60 -7.07
N GLN A 64 -39.58 -3.08 -7.92
CA GLN A 64 -39.34 -1.87 -8.70
C GLN A 64 -38.94 -0.70 -7.79
N GLY A 65 -37.90 0.05 -8.15
CA GLY A 65 -37.39 1.16 -7.35
C GLY A 65 -36.62 0.79 -6.08
N ASP A 66 -36.32 -0.50 -5.84
CA ASP A 66 -35.45 -0.93 -4.73
C ASP A 66 -33.96 -0.75 -5.08
N ILE A 67 -33.13 -0.75 -4.04
CA ILE A 67 -31.67 -0.64 -4.13
C ILE A 67 -31.07 -2.02 -3.86
N MET A 68 -30.19 -2.49 -4.74
CA MET A 68 -29.35 -3.66 -4.51
C MET A 68 -27.91 -3.24 -4.23
N ILE A 69 -27.35 -3.70 -3.11
CA ILE A 69 -25.94 -3.64 -2.77
C ILE A 69 -25.33 -5.00 -3.11
N PHE A 70 -24.59 -5.05 -4.21
CA PHE A 70 -23.93 -6.25 -4.67
C PHE A 70 -22.51 -6.33 -4.11
N GLN A 71 -22.29 -7.23 -3.14
CA GLN A 71 -20.98 -7.63 -2.64
C GLN A 71 -20.29 -8.54 -3.68
N THR A 72 -19.33 -8.00 -4.44
CA THR A 72 -18.64 -8.72 -5.53
C THR A 72 -17.23 -9.13 -5.12
N PRO A 73 -16.74 -10.33 -5.53
CA PRO A 73 -17.42 -11.32 -6.38
C PRO A 73 -18.32 -12.28 -5.58
N THR A 74 -19.26 -12.95 -6.26
CA THR A 74 -20.01 -14.08 -5.65
C THR A 74 -19.20 -15.37 -5.56
N TRP A 75 -18.05 -15.42 -6.24
CA TRP A 75 -17.23 -16.63 -6.44
C TRP A 75 -17.95 -17.77 -7.22
N ASN A 76 -19.02 -17.45 -7.94
CA ASN A 76 -19.72 -18.35 -8.88
C ASN A 76 -19.35 -18.09 -10.34
N ASP A 77 -18.13 -17.64 -10.61
CA ASP A 77 -17.67 -17.08 -11.90
C ASP A 77 -18.32 -15.75 -12.29
N LEU A 78 -17.67 -15.05 -13.22
CA LEU A 78 -18.14 -13.77 -13.78
C LEU A 78 -19.50 -13.89 -14.48
N GLU A 79 -19.85 -15.08 -14.96
CA GLU A 79 -21.15 -15.34 -15.59
C GLU A 79 -22.30 -15.12 -14.59
N PHE A 80 -22.17 -15.62 -13.36
CA PHE A 80 -23.17 -15.43 -12.31
C PHE A 80 -23.25 -13.95 -11.90
N ASP A 81 -22.10 -13.31 -11.68
CA ASP A 81 -22.03 -11.89 -11.31
C ASP A 81 -22.72 -11.01 -12.37
N GLN A 82 -22.49 -11.29 -13.66
CA GLN A 82 -23.13 -10.56 -14.75
C GLN A 82 -24.63 -10.83 -14.84
N ALA A 83 -25.07 -12.08 -14.63
CA ALA A 83 -26.48 -12.44 -14.62
C ALA A 83 -27.22 -11.73 -13.47
N LEU A 84 -26.60 -11.66 -12.28
CA LEU A 84 -27.15 -10.93 -11.13
C LEU A 84 -27.31 -9.43 -11.42
N ILE A 85 -26.27 -8.79 -11.98
CA ILE A 85 -26.33 -7.36 -12.35
C ILE A 85 -27.46 -7.12 -13.37
N ASN A 86 -27.55 -7.95 -14.41
CA ASN A 86 -28.60 -7.85 -15.42
C ASN A 86 -29.99 -8.03 -14.79
N HIS A 87 -30.11 -8.96 -13.83
CA HIS A 87 -31.36 -9.23 -13.13
C HIS A 87 -31.82 -8.02 -12.30
N VAL A 88 -30.91 -7.34 -11.59
CA VAL A 88 -31.21 -6.07 -10.90
C VAL A 88 -31.72 -5.03 -11.90
N LYS A 89 -30.98 -4.82 -13.00
CA LYS A 89 -31.28 -3.78 -14.00
C LYS A 89 -32.57 -4.03 -14.79
N ALA A 90 -33.11 -5.25 -14.78
CA ALA A 90 -34.41 -5.57 -15.37
C ALA A 90 -35.59 -4.94 -14.60
N TYR A 91 -35.41 -4.59 -13.32
CA TYR A 91 -36.39 -3.85 -12.54
C TYR A 91 -36.27 -2.35 -12.86
N ARG A 92 -37.35 -1.78 -13.41
CA ARG A 92 -37.60 -0.34 -13.56
C ARG A 92 -37.25 0.43 -12.29
N ASP A 93 -36.55 1.55 -12.50
CA ASP A 93 -36.15 2.51 -11.47
C ASP A 93 -35.28 1.94 -10.33
N SER A 94 -34.83 0.68 -10.44
CA SER A 94 -33.89 0.07 -9.49
C SER A 94 -32.53 0.75 -9.49
N LYS A 95 -31.81 0.65 -8.37
CA LYS A 95 -30.44 1.17 -8.21
C LYS A 95 -29.49 0.06 -7.84
N LEU A 96 -28.28 0.14 -8.39
CA LEU A 96 -27.21 -0.82 -8.15
C LEU A 96 -26.03 -0.11 -7.48
N ILE A 97 -25.73 -0.51 -6.25
CA ILE A 97 -24.47 -0.21 -5.57
C ILE A 97 -23.62 -1.47 -5.71
N ILE A 98 -22.40 -1.36 -6.24
CA ILE A 98 -21.46 -2.48 -6.25
C ILE A 98 -20.43 -2.24 -5.15
N PHE A 99 -20.31 -3.17 -4.21
CA PHE A 99 -19.31 -3.17 -3.16
C PHE A 99 -18.23 -4.21 -3.48
N VAL A 100 -17.07 -3.73 -3.94
CA VAL A 100 -15.95 -4.57 -4.36
C VAL A 100 -15.16 -5.05 -3.15
N HIS A 101 -15.25 -6.35 -2.86
CA HIS A 101 -14.41 -7.01 -1.85
C HIS A 101 -13.09 -7.44 -2.49
N ASP A 102 -13.16 -7.98 -3.70
CA ASP A 102 -12.00 -8.45 -4.45
C ASP A 102 -12.15 -8.19 -5.96
N VAL A 103 -11.01 -8.00 -6.65
CA VAL A 103 -10.96 -7.94 -8.12
C VAL A 103 -10.15 -9.12 -8.62
N ILE A 104 -10.82 -10.23 -8.93
CA ILE A 104 -10.18 -11.52 -9.29
C ILE A 104 -9.13 -11.36 -10.39
N ALA A 105 -9.37 -10.50 -11.40
CA ALA A 105 -8.44 -10.27 -12.50
C ALA A 105 -7.16 -9.51 -12.11
N LEU A 106 -7.13 -8.89 -10.92
CA LEU A 106 -5.96 -8.27 -10.32
C LEU A 106 -5.36 -9.16 -9.20
N MET A 107 -6.03 -10.24 -8.80
CA MET A 107 -5.56 -11.20 -7.78
C MET A 107 -4.74 -12.35 -8.35
N PHE A 108 -5.03 -12.75 -9.59
CA PHE A 108 -4.31 -13.83 -10.28
C PHE A 108 -3.99 -13.42 -11.72
N GLU A 109 -2.71 -13.58 -12.10
CA GLU A 109 -2.22 -13.23 -13.44
C GLU A 109 -2.99 -13.96 -14.54
N THR A 110 -3.26 -15.26 -14.33
CA THR A 110 -4.02 -16.09 -15.26
C THR A 110 -5.42 -15.56 -15.54
N ASN A 111 -5.96 -14.71 -14.66
CA ASN A 111 -7.31 -14.17 -14.75
C ASN A 111 -7.31 -12.73 -15.31
N ARG A 112 -6.16 -12.16 -15.68
CA ARG A 112 -6.06 -10.76 -16.15
C ARG A 112 -6.94 -10.49 -17.37
N TYR A 113 -7.15 -11.49 -18.23
CA TYR A 113 -8.05 -11.41 -19.38
C TYR A 113 -9.52 -11.10 -19.03
N LEU A 114 -9.94 -11.32 -17.77
CA LEU A 114 -11.28 -10.99 -17.29
C LEU A 114 -11.44 -9.50 -16.99
N LEU A 115 -10.36 -8.75 -16.83
CA LEU A 115 -10.39 -7.36 -16.36
C LEU A 115 -11.31 -6.46 -17.21
N PRO A 116 -11.27 -6.47 -18.56
CA PRO A 116 -12.18 -5.64 -19.36
C PRO A 116 -13.66 -5.99 -19.14
N LYS A 117 -13.98 -7.27 -18.94
CA LYS A 117 -15.35 -7.73 -18.69
C LYS A 117 -15.82 -7.34 -17.28
N LEU A 118 -14.93 -7.45 -16.28
CA LEU A 118 -15.20 -6.98 -14.91
C LEU A 118 -15.43 -5.46 -14.87
N ILE A 119 -14.58 -4.68 -15.56
CA ILE A 119 -14.75 -3.22 -15.70
C ILE A 119 -16.11 -2.90 -16.34
N ALA A 120 -16.49 -3.62 -17.41
CA ALA A 120 -17.78 -3.43 -18.06
C ALA A 120 -18.96 -3.74 -17.12
N ALA A 121 -18.84 -4.77 -16.27
CA ALA A 121 -19.82 -5.06 -15.22
C ALA A 121 -19.87 -3.94 -14.17
N TYR A 122 -18.72 -3.47 -13.69
CA TYR A 122 -18.63 -2.38 -12.71
C TYR A 122 -19.21 -1.07 -13.23
N ASN A 123 -19.04 -0.76 -14.52
CA ASN A 123 -19.60 0.42 -15.17
C ASN A 123 -21.14 0.45 -15.21
N GLN A 124 -21.82 -0.64 -14.84
CA GLN A 124 -23.27 -0.66 -14.68
C GLN A 124 -23.73 -0.15 -13.31
N ALA A 125 -22.82 0.06 -12.36
CA ALA A 125 -23.16 0.56 -11.03
C ALA A 125 -23.61 2.03 -11.06
N ASP A 126 -24.62 2.34 -10.23
CA ASP A 126 -24.99 3.72 -9.91
C ASP A 126 -24.01 4.33 -8.89
N VAL A 127 -23.50 3.51 -7.96
CA VAL A 127 -22.42 3.84 -7.00
C VAL A 127 -21.47 2.65 -6.86
N LEU A 128 -20.17 2.90 -6.79
CA LEU A 128 -19.15 1.88 -6.59
C LEU A 128 -18.42 2.11 -5.27
N ILE A 129 -18.35 1.10 -4.42
CA ILE A 129 -17.54 1.10 -3.20
C ILE A 129 -16.28 0.28 -3.49
N LEU A 130 -15.11 0.90 -3.34
CA LEU A 130 -13.81 0.29 -3.57
C LEU A 130 -13.01 0.21 -2.26
N PRO A 131 -12.10 -0.78 -2.12
CA PRO A 131 -11.31 -0.95 -0.90
C PRO A 131 -10.39 0.26 -0.63
N SER A 132 -9.78 0.84 -1.67
CA SER A 132 -8.81 1.92 -1.55
C SER A 132 -8.83 2.87 -2.76
N GLU A 133 -8.22 4.04 -2.57
CA GLU A 133 -8.00 5.00 -3.66
C GLU A 133 -7.05 4.45 -4.73
N ASN A 134 -6.06 3.63 -4.35
CA ASN A 134 -5.19 2.95 -5.30
C ASN A 134 -5.97 2.00 -6.20
N MET A 135 -6.93 1.24 -5.64
CA MET A 135 -7.85 0.40 -6.43
C MET A 135 -8.67 1.25 -7.41
N ARG A 136 -9.16 2.42 -6.98
CA ARG A 136 -9.88 3.33 -7.88
C ARG A 136 -9.02 3.75 -9.07
N ARG A 137 -7.78 4.17 -8.82
CA ARG A 137 -6.86 4.66 -9.85
C ARG A 137 -6.54 3.58 -10.87
N VAL A 138 -6.21 2.37 -10.43
CA VAL A 138 -5.90 1.25 -11.34
C VAL A 138 -7.12 0.87 -12.18
N LEU A 139 -8.33 0.85 -11.59
CA LEU A 139 -9.55 0.54 -12.35
C LEU A 139 -9.93 1.65 -13.34
N VAL A 140 -9.77 2.93 -13.00
CA VAL A 140 -9.99 4.07 -13.92
C VAL A 140 -9.05 3.99 -15.11
N LYS A 141 -7.76 3.67 -14.88
CA LYS A 141 -6.79 3.45 -15.95
C LYS A 141 -7.24 2.33 -16.91
N HIS A 142 -7.93 1.32 -16.39
CA HIS A 142 -8.47 0.21 -17.17
C HIS A 142 -9.89 0.43 -17.71
N GLY A 143 -10.43 1.65 -17.62
CA GLY A 143 -11.69 2.03 -18.27
C GLY A 143 -12.91 2.09 -17.35
N LEU A 144 -12.72 2.17 -16.03
CA LEU A 144 -13.81 2.46 -15.10
C LEU A 144 -14.30 3.92 -15.29
N GLN A 145 -15.62 4.08 -15.43
CA GLN A 145 -16.30 5.35 -15.75
C GLN A 145 -17.36 5.75 -14.70
N VAL A 146 -17.55 4.93 -13.66
CA VAL A 146 -18.51 5.23 -12.58
C VAL A 146 -18.09 6.53 -11.89
N LYS A 147 -19.00 7.52 -11.85
CA LYS A 147 -18.71 8.86 -11.31
C LYS A 147 -18.81 8.92 -9.79
N LYS A 148 -19.67 8.08 -9.19
CA LYS A 148 -19.91 8.04 -7.76
C LYS A 148 -19.13 6.88 -7.16
N VAL A 149 -17.92 7.19 -6.68
CA VAL A 149 -17.04 6.20 -6.04
C VAL A 149 -16.85 6.57 -4.57
N LEU A 150 -16.95 5.58 -3.69
CA LEU A 150 -16.65 5.66 -2.27
C LEU A 150 -15.51 4.70 -1.91
N ILE A 151 -14.74 5.05 -0.89
CA ILE A 151 -13.61 4.24 -0.42
C ILE A 151 -13.98 3.63 0.94
N GLN A 152 -13.91 2.30 1.04
CA GLN A 152 -14.10 1.56 2.28
C GLN A 152 -13.01 1.89 3.31
N GLY A 153 -11.75 1.92 2.88
CA GLY A 153 -10.61 2.23 3.73
C GLY A 153 -10.10 1.02 4.50
N VAL A 154 -10.92 0.41 5.37
CA VAL A 154 -10.51 -0.72 6.23
C VAL A 154 -11.66 -1.69 6.48
N TRP A 155 -11.32 -2.97 6.70
CA TRP A 155 -12.27 -3.96 7.20
C TRP A 155 -12.54 -3.75 8.69
N ASP A 156 -13.82 -3.66 9.04
CA ASP A 156 -14.26 -3.88 10.42
C ASP A 156 -13.97 -5.32 10.87
N HIS A 157 -14.08 -5.57 12.17
CA HIS A 157 -14.01 -6.91 12.71
C HIS A 157 -14.90 -6.97 13.96
N LEU A 158 -16.14 -7.40 13.77
CA LEU A 158 -17.14 -7.42 14.84
C LEU A 158 -16.68 -8.33 15.98
N TYR A 159 -16.50 -7.73 17.16
CA TYR A 159 -16.04 -8.46 18.31
C TYR A 159 -16.61 -7.85 19.59
N ASP A 160 -17.42 -8.63 20.28
CA ASP A 160 -17.86 -8.32 21.64
C ASP A 160 -16.84 -8.93 22.61
N CYS A 161 -16.02 -8.07 23.21
CA CYS A 161 -14.93 -8.50 24.09
C CYS A 161 -15.47 -8.62 25.53
N PRO A 162 -15.67 -9.85 26.06
CA PRO A 162 -16.19 -10.01 27.41
C PRO A 162 -15.22 -9.52 28.49
N GLN A 163 -13.91 -9.49 28.20
CA GLN A 163 -12.89 -8.98 29.10
C GLN A 163 -11.72 -8.40 28.33
N TRP A 164 -11.49 -7.09 28.46
CA TRP A 164 -10.39 -6.39 27.80
C TRP A 164 -9.07 -6.57 28.57
N PHE A 165 -8.01 -6.98 27.86
CA PHE A 165 -6.65 -7.03 28.37
C PHE A 165 -5.76 -6.11 27.54
N LYS A 166 -5.00 -5.23 28.18
CA LYS A 166 -4.00 -4.44 27.44
C LYS A 166 -2.90 -5.37 26.93
N PRO A 167 -2.61 -5.43 25.62
CA PRO A 167 -1.59 -6.33 25.10
C PRO A 167 -0.22 -6.03 25.72
N PRO A 168 0.52 -7.06 26.19
CA PRO A 168 1.84 -6.85 26.76
C PRO A 168 2.85 -6.47 25.68
N PHE A 169 3.79 -5.58 26.01
CA PHE A 169 4.90 -5.28 25.11
C PHE A 169 5.82 -6.49 25.00
N LYS A 170 5.81 -7.12 23.83
CA LYS A 170 6.76 -8.18 23.46
C LYS A 170 7.36 -7.86 22.10
N ARG A 171 8.68 -8.03 21.97
CA ARG A 171 9.40 -7.83 20.71
C ARG A 171 9.20 -9.04 19.79
N GLN A 172 7.98 -9.23 19.33
CA GLN A 172 7.56 -10.35 18.49
C GLN A 172 6.47 -9.94 17.51
N LEU A 173 6.32 -10.74 16.46
CA LEU A 173 5.28 -10.61 15.45
C LEU A 173 4.24 -11.73 15.60
N SER A 174 2.99 -11.44 15.27
CA SER A 174 1.92 -12.41 15.03
C SER A 174 1.57 -12.40 13.54
N PHE A 175 1.43 -13.57 12.93
CA PHE A 175 1.03 -13.70 11.53
C PHE A 175 -0.12 -14.70 11.36
N ILE A 176 -1.29 -14.19 10.97
CA ILE A 176 -2.47 -14.98 10.59
C ILE A 176 -2.50 -15.13 9.06
N GLY A 177 -1.95 -16.23 8.55
CA GLY A 177 -1.84 -16.45 7.12
C GLY A 177 -1.34 -17.84 6.76
N ASN A 178 -1.78 -18.36 5.61
CA ASN A 178 -1.34 -19.65 5.09
C ASN A 178 0.10 -19.54 4.53
N PRO A 179 1.08 -20.31 5.05
CA PRO A 179 2.46 -20.32 4.55
C PRO A 179 2.61 -20.72 3.08
N GLN A 180 1.65 -21.47 2.52
CA GLN A 180 1.64 -21.79 1.09
C GLN A 180 1.34 -20.56 0.23
N LYS A 181 0.54 -19.62 0.74
CA LYS A 181 0.23 -18.35 0.08
C LYS A 181 1.29 -17.28 0.35
N PHE A 182 1.88 -17.29 1.54
CA PHE A 182 2.84 -16.31 2.01
C PHE A 182 4.22 -16.93 2.16
N SER A 183 4.87 -17.20 1.03
CA SER A 183 6.11 -17.99 0.98
C SER A 183 7.27 -17.39 1.78
N PHE A 184 7.32 -16.06 2.00
CA PHE A 184 8.37 -15.41 2.80
C PHE A 184 8.52 -16.00 4.21
N ILE A 185 7.44 -16.56 4.75
CA ILE A 185 7.46 -17.12 6.11
C ILE A 185 8.30 -18.40 6.16
N ASN A 186 8.48 -19.10 5.04
CA ASN A 186 9.24 -20.34 4.99
C ASN A 186 10.74 -20.09 5.18
N ASP A 187 11.22 -18.92 4.75
CA ASP A 187 12.63 -18.50 4.83
C ASP A 187 12.90 -17.57 6.04
N TRP A 188 12.00 -17.57 7.03
CA TRP A 188 12.12 -16.68 8.19
C TRP A 188 13.40 -16.95 8.99
N SER A 189 14.29 -15.96 9.06
CA SER A 189 15.60 -16.09 9.71
C SER A 189 15.51 -16.00 11.24
N THR A 190 16.41 -16.68 11.95
CA THR A 190 16.59 -16.52 13.40
C THR A 190 17.14 -15.16 13.81
N ALA A 191 17.72 -14.40 12.87
CA ALA A 191 18.15 -13.01 13.09
C ALA A 191 16.98 -12.01 12.96
N ALA A 192 15.84 -12.44 12.42
CA ALA A 192 14.63 -11.63 12.35
C ALA A 192 13.88 -11.65 13.70
N VAL A 193 12.87 -10.78 13.82
CA VAL A 193 12.01 -10.75 15.01
C VAL A 193 11.27 -12.10 15.17
N PRO A 194 11.21 -12.69 16.37
CA PRO A 194 10.44 -13.91 16.61
C PRO A 194 9.00 -13.77 16.12
N ILE A 195 8.49 -14.80 15.45
CA ILE A 195 7.14 -14.77 14.87
C ILE A 195 6.28 -15.92 15.39
N ARG A 196 5.06 -15.59 15.80
CA ARG A 196 4.00 -16.56 16.11
C ARG A 196 3.09 -16.69 14.89
N LEU A 197 3.14 -17.86 14.26
CA LEU A 197 2.44 -18.17 13.02
C LEU A 197 1.18 -19.00 13.32
N TYR A 198 0.02 -18.49 12.93
CA TYR A 198 -1.26 -19.19 13.07
C TYR A 198 -1.54 -20.03 11.82
N ALA A 199 -0.93 -21.22 11.78
CA ALA A 199 -1.05 -22.15 10.67
C ALA A 199 -0.79 -23.59 11.14
N ALA A 200 -1.14 -24.56 10.32
CA ALA A 200 -0.75 -25.95 10.58
C ALA A 200 0.78 -26.05 10.66
N GLN A 201 1.27 -26.73 11.70
CA GLN A 201 2.70 -26.93 11.88
C GLN A 201 3.23 -27.91 10.80
N PRO A 202 4.29 -27.55 10.06
CA PRO A 202 4.89 -28.42 9.07
C PRO A 202 5.71 -29.55 9.72
N ALA A 203 6.02 -30.59 8.95
CA ALA A 203 6.83 -31.72 9.41
C ALA A 203 8.25 -31.32 9.85
N VAL A 204 8.82 -30.30 9.20
CA VAL A 204 10.11 -29.70 9.58
C VAL A 204 9.84 -28.28 10.08
N SER A 205 10.01 -28.07 11.39
CA SER A 205 9.76 -26.76 12.02
C SER A 205 10.96 -25.83 11.90
N ASN A 206 10.71 -24.58 11.55
CA ASN A 206 11.71 -23.52 11.66
C ASN A 206 11.81 -23.05 13.13
N PRO A 207 12.99 -23.09 13.78
CA PRO A 207 13.14 -22.69 15.18
C PRO A 207 12.89 -21.20 15.44
N ALA A 208 12.90 -20.34 14.41
CA ALA A 208 12.54 -18.93 14.51
C ALA A 208 11.01 -18.67 14.57
N ILE A 209 10.20 -19.73 14.37
CA ILE A 209 8.75 -19.65 14.27
C ILE A 209 8.10 -20.44 15.41
N THR A 210 7.23 -19.78 16.16
CA THR A 210 6.29 -20.44 17.08
C THR A 210 5.00 -20.74 16.35
N TYR A 211 4.71 -22.00 16.07
CA TYR A 211 3.49 -22.41 15.40
C TYR A 211 2.32 -22.48 16.39
N ALA A 212 1.23 -21.79 16.07
CA ALA A 212 -0.05 -21.86 16.76
C ALA A 212 -1.10 -22.45 15.80
N LYS A 213 -2.02 -23.26 16.34
CA LYS A 213 -3.12 -23.81 15.54
C LYS A 213 -4.00 -22.68 15.00
N PRO A 214 -4.60 -22.82 13.81
CA PRO A 214 -5.71 -21.95 13.39
C PRO A 214 -6.81 -21.96 14.46
N LEU A 215 -7.33 -20.79 14.79
CA LEU A 215 -8.34 -20.58 15.81
C LEU A 215 -9.53 -19.83 15.21
N PRO A 216 -10.77 -20.14 15.63
CA PRO A 216 -11.92 -19.27 15.33
C PRO A 216 -11.76 -17.92 16.04
N ASP A 217 -12.39 -16.87 15.53
CA ASP A 217 -12.26 -15.49 16.03
C ASP A 217 -12.46 -15.37 17.56
N VAL A 218 -13.44 -16.09 18.12
CA VAL A 218 -13.74 -16.09 19.57
C VAL A 218 -12.53 -16.51 20.43
N ALA A 219 -11.64 -17.36 19.90
CA ALA A 219 -10.42 -17.80 20.56
C ALA A 219 -9.18 -17.05 20.05
N LEU A 220 -9.16 -16.67 18.77
CA LEU A 220 -8.05 -15.97 18.13
C LEU A 220 -7.82 -14.59 18.74
N LEU A 221 -8.88 -13.78 18.92
CA LEU A 221 -8.73 -12.40 19.40
C LEU A 221 -8.17 -12.34 20.84
N PRO A 222 -8.70 -13.11 21.81
CA PRO A 222 -8.08 -13.21 23.13
C PRO A 222 -6.64 -13.73 23.10
N ASP A 223 -6.34 -14.73 22.25
CA ASP A 223 -4.99 -15.28 22.14
C ASP A 223 -4.02 -14.24 21.57
N LEU A 224 -4.40 -13.48 20.55
CA LEU A 224 -3.63 -12.35 20.04
C LEU A 224 -3.39 -11.29 21.12
N GLN A 225 -4.45 -10.89 21.84
CA GLN A 225 -4.41 -9.90 22.90
C GLN A 225 -3.45 -10.31 24.04
N GLN A 226 -3.51 -11.56 24.49
CA GLN A 226 -2.60 -12.12 25.50
C GLN A 226 -1.19 -12.34 24.97
N ASN A 227 -1.06 -12.68 23.68
CA ASN A 227 0.21 -12.84 23.02
C ASN A 227 0.98 -11.52 23.03
N GLY A 228 0.33 -10.42 22.67
CA GLY A 228 0.97 -9.10 22.57
C GLY A 228 2.05 -9.02 21.49
N GLY A 229 2.74 -7.89 21.44
CA GLY A 229 3.62 -7.54 20.32
C GLY A 229 2.84 -6.94 19.14
N PHE A 230 3.21 -7.30 17.91
CA PHE A 230 2.64 -6.65 16.72
C PHE A 230 1.96 -7.65 15.78
N GLY A 231 0.90 -7.21 15.11
CA GLY A 231 0.29 -7.94 14.00
C GLY A 231 0.99 -7.63 12.67
N LEU A 232 1.53 -8.64 11.98
CA LEU A 232 2.22 -8.45 10.71
C LEU A 232 1.24 -8.50 9.53
N VAL A 233 1.24 -7.45 8.70
CA VAL A 233 0.52 -7.37 7.43
C VAL A 233 1.54 -7.27 6.30
N TRP A 234 1.88 -8.41 5.71
CA TRP A 234 2.96 -8.53 4.75
C TRP A 234 2.65 -9.51 3.62
N GLY A 235 3.31 -9.32 2.49
CA GLY A 235 3.32 -10.21 1.33
C GLY A 235 4.52 -9.88 0.45
N THR A 236 5.20 -10.89 -0.08
CA THR A 236 6.44 -10.73 -0.87
C THR A 236 6.35 -11.29 -2.28
N ASP A 237 5.37 -12.16 -2.53
CA ASP A 237 5.08 -12.59 -3.90
C ASP A 237 4.68 -11.36 -4.70
N ARG A 238 5.36 -11.08 -5.81
CA ARG A 238 5.21 -9.84 -6.60
C ARG A 238 3.74 -9.56 -6.90
N TYR A 239 3.01 -10.57 -7.36
CA TYR A 239 1.63 -10.42 -7.79
C TYR A 239 0.71 -10.15 -6.59
N TRP A 240 0.92 -10.89 -5.50
CA TRP A 240 0.17 -10.70 -4.27
C TRP A 240 0.50 -9.38 -3.56
N HIS A 241 1.76 -8.94 -3.61
CA HIS A 241 2.22 -7.66 -3.09
C HIS A 241 1.56 -6.51 -3.85
N GLU A 242 1.60 -6.54 -5.18
CA GLU A 242 0.91 -5.55 -6.02
C GLU A 242 -0.59 -5.49 -5.67
N TYR A 243 -1.24 -6.65 -5.52
CA TYR A 243 -2.66 -6.67 -5.13
C TYR A 243 -2.91 -6.12 -3.72
N MET A 244 -1.98 -6.30 -2.78
CA MET A 244 -2.04 -5.72 -1.43
C MET A 244 -1.86 -4.19 -1.41
N MET A 245 -1.33 -3.59 -2.48
CA MET A 245 -1.31 -2.13 -2.66
C MET A 245 -2.71 -1.57 -3.01
N TYR A 246 -3.60 -2.40 -3.54
CA TYR A 246 -4.95 -2.03 -3.94
C TYR A 246 -6.01 -2.48 -2.94
N SER A 247 -5.89 -3.69 -2.39
CA SER A 247 -6.89 -4.31 -1.51
C SER A 247 -6.69 -3.91 -0.05
N THR A 248 -7.78 -3.88 0.72
CA THR A 248 -7.67 -3.78 2.18
C THR A 248 -7.58 -5.16 2.81
N SER A 249 -6.64 -5.32 3.73
CA SER A 249 -6.28 -6.61 4.30
C SER A 249 -7.15 -6.95 5.52
N PHE A 250 -7.95 -8.03 5.44
CA PHE A 250 -8.84 -8.44 6.55
C PHE A 250 -8.11 -8.65 7.89
N LYS A 251 -6.90 -9.22 7.84
CA LYS A 251 -6.05 -9.42 9.03
C LYS A 251 -5.68 -8.12 9.75
N LEU A 252 -5.61 -6.99 9.04
CA LEU A 252 -5.34 -5.69 9.66
C LEU A 252 -6.48 -5.33 10.63
N GLY A 253 -7.73 -5.48 10.18
CA GLY A 253 -8.91 -5.30 11.03
C GLY A 253 -8.91 -6.25 12.23
N THR A 254 -8.54 -7.52 12.03
CA THR A 254 -8.43 -8.52 13.11
C THR A 254 -7.42 -8.12 14.19
N TYR A 255 -6.19 -7.71 13.81
CA TYR A 255 -5.17 -7.32 14.78
C TYR A 255 -5.56 -6.07 15.56
N LEU A 256 -6.06 -5.05 14.87
CA LEU A 256 -6.49 -3.81 15.50
C LEU A 256 -7.67 -4.05 16.45
N ALA A 257 -8.66 -4.86 16.05
CA ALA A 257 -9.78 -5.23 16.91
C ALA A 257 -9.33 -5.99 18.17
N ALA A 258 -8.25 -6.78 18.08
CA ALA A 258 -7.59 -7.45 19.20
C ALA A 258 -6.71 -6.51 20.07
N GLY A 259 -6.56 -5.24 19.70
CA GLY A 259 -5.78 -4.25 20.44
C GLY A 259 -4.29 -4.20 20.06
N LEU A 260 -3.86 -4.97 19.05
CA LEU A 260 -2.45 -5.07 18.68
C LEU A 260 -2.07 -3.97 17.68
N PRO A 261 -1.00 -3.21 17.95
CA PRO A 261 -0.34 -2.42 16.92
C PRO A 261 0.10 -3.29 15.75
N VAL A 262 0.08 -2.74 14.54
CA VAL A 262 0.42 -3.49 13.33
C VAL A 262 1.79 -3.12 12.78
N VAL A 263 2.40 -4.02 12.01
CA VAL A 263 3.51 -3.69 11.11
C VAL A 263 3.01 -3.89 9.69
N VAL A 264 3.10 -2.84 8.88
CA VAL A 264 2.56 -2.81 7.52
C VAL A 264 3.63 -2.34 6.54
N ASP A 265 3.65 -2.98 5.37
CA ASP A 265 4.46 -2.56 4.23
C ASP A 265 4.05 -1.14 3.77
N ALA A 266 5.04 -0.28 3.49
CA ALA A 266 4.82 1.12 3.16
C ALA A 266 3.97 1.36 1.91
N SER A 267 3.93 0.41 0.97
CA SER A 267 3.09 0.46 -0.24
C SER A 267 1.66 -0.05 -0.02
N ASN A 268 1.38 -0.68 1.12
CA ASN A 268 0.08 -1.29 1.38
C ASN A 268 -1.05 -0.24 1.34
N ALA A 269 -2.22 -0.63 0.83
CA ALA A 269 -3.39 0.26 0.77
C ALA A 269 -3.78 0.88 2.12
N ASN A 270 -3.47 0.21 3.23
CA ASN A 270 -3.78 0.66 4.58
C ASN A 270 -2.65 1.45 5.27
N ALA A 271 -1.50 1.67 4.61
CA ALA A 271 -0.34 2.32 5.19
C ALA A 271 -0.64 3.72 5.76
N ASP A 272 -1.39 4.55 5.02
CA ASP A 272 -1.74 5.90 5.46
C ASP A 272 -2.68 5.93 6.65
N LEU A 273 -3.66 5.02 6.66
CA LEU A 273 -4.56 4.87 7.78
C LEU A 273 -3.78 4.52 9.06
N VAL A 274 -2.77 3.65 8.97
CA VAL A 274 -1.90 3.28 10.09
C VAL A 274 -1.07 4.46 10.57
N ARG A 275 -0.44 5.23 9.66
CA ARG A 275 0.36 6.41 10.03
C ARG A 275 -0.49 7.50 10.68
N GLN A 276 -1.59 7.89 10.04
CA GLN A 276 -2.41 9.03 10.46
C GLN A 276 -3.09 8.81 11.82
N ASN A 277 -3.43 7.56 12.14
CA ASN A 277 -4.08 7.20 13.40
C ASN A 277 -3.12 6.59 14.43
N HIS A 278 -1.80 6.58 14.14
CA HIS A 278 -0.76 6.05 15.03
C HIS A 278 -1.03 4.59 15.47
N LEU A 279 -1.36 3.72 14.51
CA LEU A 279 -1.83 2.34 14.78
C LEU A 279 -0.73 1.28 14.70
N GLY A 280 0.52 1.68 14.45
CA GLY A 280 1.60 0.73 14.23
C GLY A 280 2.81 1.32 13.52
N LEU A 281 3.64 0.43 13.01
CA LEU A 281 4.85 0.74 12.27
C LEU A 281 4.60 0.56 10.78
N VAL A 282 4.99 1.54 9.99
CA VAL A 282 4.97 1.45 8.54
C VAL A 282 6.39 1.49 8.01
N VAL A 283 6.78 0.41 7.33
CA VAL A 283 8.18 0.12 7.00
C VAL A 283 8.34 -0.30 5.55
N VAL A 284 9.53 -0.09 4.98
CA VAL A 284 9.84 -0.46 3.59
C VAL A 284 10.43 -1.86 3.46
N SER A 285 10.88 -2.48 4.57
CA SER A 285 11.41 -3.85 4.60
C SER A 285 11.22 -4.55 5.95
N LEU A 286 11.35 -5.88 5.96
CA LEU A 286 11.32 -6.68 7.19
C LEU A 286 12.53 -6.42 8.11
N ASP A 287 13.67 -6.01 7.55
CA ASP A 287 14.85 -5.60 8.32
C ASP A 287 14.60 -4.29 9.06
N GLU A 288 13.90 -3.34 8.41
CA GLU A 288 13.46 -2.13 9.07
C GLU A 288 12.44 -2.44 10.17
N ALA A 289 11.45 -3.32 9.91
CA ALA A 289 10.55 -3.81 10.95
C ALA A 289 11.32 -4.35 12.15
N ALA A 290 12.34 -5.18 11.89
CA ALA A 290 13.14 -5.77 12.95
C ALA A 290 13.88 -4.72 13.77
N TYR A 291 14.53 -3.77 13.11
CA TYR A 291 15.21 -2.66 13.77
C TYR A 291 14.25 -1.82 14.62
N GLN A 292 13.11 -1.40 14.05
CA GLN A 292 12.15 -0.57 14.77
C GLN A 292 11.57 -1.33 15.97
N ILE A 293 11.16 -2.60 15.81
CA ILE A 293 10.66 -3.42 16.93
C ILE A 293 11.72 -3.63 18.01
N GLN A 294 13.02 -3.71 17.68
CA GLN A 294 14.09 -3.90 18.66
C GLN A 294 14.46 -2.61 19.42
N THR A 295 14.31 -1.46 18.78
CA THR A 295 14.70 -0.16 19.35
C THR A 295 13.56 0.56 20.05
N LEU A 296 12.30 0.21 19.72
CA LEU A 296 11.12 0.79 20.34
C LEU A 296 11.11 0.59 21.86
N SER A 297 10.79 1.64 22.59
CA SER A 297 10.65 1.64 24.04
C SER A 297 9.29 1.12 24.49
N ALA A 298 9.17 0.74 25.76
CA ALA A 298 7.90 0.33 26.33
C ALA A 298 6.87 1.46 26.37
N ALA A 299 7.32 2.73 26.48
CA ALA A 299 6.44 3.89 26.48
C ALA A 299 5.83 4.12 25.08
N GLU A 300 6.66 4.11 24.03
CA GLU A 300 6.21 4.22 22.64
C GLU A 300 5.25 3.07 22.27
N TYR A 301 5.49 1.84 22.73
CA TYR A 301 4.54 0.74 22.52
C TYR A 301 3.20 1.00 23.20
N GLN A 302 3.22 1.56 24.42
CA GLN A 302 1.99 1.86 25.16
C GLN A 302 1.18 2.99 24.51
N GLU A 303 1.84 3.95 23.85
CA GLU A 303 1.21 4.98 23.02
C GLU A 303 0.52 4.35 21.80
N LEU A 304 1.23 3.48 21.07
CA LEU A 304 0.63 2.72 19.96
C LEU A 304 -0.60 1.93 20.41
N CYS A 305 -0.51 1.19 21.52
CA CYS A 305 -1.67 0.46 22.05
C CYS A 305 -2.83 1.40 22.43
N ALA A 306 -2.56 2.58 23.01
CA ALA A 306 -3.63 3.52 23.36
C ALA A 306 -4.37 4.04 22.11
N SER A 307 -3.63 4.38 21.05
CA SER A 307 -4.20 4.77 19.76
C SER A 307 -5.01 3.63 19.11
N VAL A 308 -4.48 2.40 19.16
CA VAL A 308 -5.20 1.22 18.66
C VAL A 308 -6.48 0.98 19.47
N ASP A 309 -6.43 1.04 20.81
CA ASP A 309 -7.60 0.82 21.66
C ASP A 309 -8.74 1.79 21.34
N GLN A 310 -8.41 3.06 21.11
CA GLN A 310 -9.38 4.09 20.71
C GLN A 310 -9.95 3.83 19.31
N PHE A 311 -9.09 3.49 18.34
CA PHE A 311 -9.51 3.26 16.96
C PHE A 311 -10.30 1.95 16.80
N ALA A 312 -9.91 0.91 17.53
CA ALA A 312 -10.47 -0.43 17.45
C ALA A 312 -11.97 -0.48 17.80
N GLU A 313 -12.48 0.48 18.57
CA GLU A 313 -13.91 0.58 18.86
C GLU A 313 -14.74 0.82 17.60
N LEU A 314 -14.19 1.56 16.62
CA LEU A 314 -14.84 1.71 15.32
C LEU A 314 -14.98 0.36 14.62
N LEU A 315 -13.93 -0.46 14.65
CA LEU A 315 -13.85 -1.76 13.99
C LEU A 315 -14.75 -2.80 14.67
N ARG A 316 -14.74 -2.86 16.01
CA ARG A 316 -15.53 -3.82 16.79
C ARG A 316 -17.03 -3.60 16.66
N GLN A 317 -17.44 -2.35 16.46
CA GLN A 317 -18.85 -1.97 16.30
C GLN A 317 -19.29 -1.87 14.84
N GLY A 318 -18.41 -2.10 13.87
CA GLY A 318 -18.75 -2.11 12.45
C GLY A 318 -18.96 -0.73 11.82
N TYR A 319 -18.32 0.32 12.35
CA TYR A 319 -18.60 1.69 11.93
C TYR A 319 -18.10 2.03 10.52
N PHE A 320 -17.01 1.43 10.03
CA PHE A 320 -16.54 1.70 8.66
C PHE A 320 -17.55 1.20 7.63
N THR A 321 -18.06 -0.01 7.85
CA THR A 321 -19.09 -0.64 7.03
C THR A 321 -20.40 0.13 7.15
N LYS A 322 -20.84 0.50 8.36
CA LYS A 322 -22.04 1.34 8.53
C LYS A 322 -21.94 2.64 7.75
N HIS A 323 -20.82 3.33 7.92
CA HIS A 323 -20.56 4.62 7.29
C HIS A 323 -20.60 4.50 5.76
N VAL A 324 -19.84 3.55 5.18
CA VAL A 324 -19.77 3.44 3.71
C VAL A 324 -21.10 2.97 3.09
N LEU A 325 -21.87 2.11 3.77
CA LEU A 325 -23.19 1.69 3.30
C LEU A 325 -24.20 2.86 3.34
N ILE A 326 -24.22 3.63 4.43
CA ILE A 326 -25.08 4.81 4.57
C ILE A 326 -24.71 5.85 3.50
N ASP A 327 -23.43 6.15 3.35
CA ASP A 327 -22.94 7.09 2.35
C ASP A 327 -23.27 6.63 0.94
N ALA A 328 -23.14 5.34 0.63
CA ALA A 328 -23.48 4.81 -0.70
C ALA A 328 -24.96 4.97 -1.04
N ILE A 329 -25.85 4.69 -0.07
CA ILE A 329 -27.29 4.90 -0.21
C ILE A 329 -27.60 6.39 -0.38
N PHE A 330 -26.98 7.24 0.43
CA PHE A 330 -27.14 8.70 0.34
C PHE A 330 -26.68 9.22 -1.03
N TYR A 331 -25.53 8.75 -1.52
CA TYR A 331 -24.91 9.20 -2.77
C TYR A 331 -25.76 8.92 -4.01
N LEU A 332 -26.70 7.98 -3.94
CA LEU A 332 -27.68 7.76 -5.02
C LEU A 332 -28.51 9.02 -5.30
N LEU A 333 -28.91 9.75 -4.25
CA LEU A 333 -29.83 10.89 -4.33
C LEU A 333 -29.14 12.24 -4.10
N GLN A 334 -28.07 12.29 -3.30
CA GLN A 334 -27.39 13.52 -2.95
C GLN A 334 -25.90 13.26 -2.68
N ALA A 335 -25.00 14.15 -3.13
CA ALA A 335 -23.58 14.02 -2.79
C ALA A 335 -23.38 14.17 -1.28
N PRO A 336 -22.74 13.20 -0.58
CA PRO A 336 -22.49 13.33 0.86
C PRO A 336 -21.65 14.58 1.14
N PRO A 337 -21.86 15.33 2.24
CA PRO A 337 -21.05 16.53 2.56
C PRO A 337 -19.54 16.24 2.55
N THR A 338 -19.15 15.03 2.96
CA THR A 338 -17.79 14.47 2.96
C THR A 338 -17.25 14.14 1.56
N SER A 339 -18.10 14.05 0.52
CA SER A 339 -17.65 13.85 -0.87
C SER A 339 -16.84 15.01 -1.44
N GLN A 340 -16.82 16.19 -0.80
CA GLN A 340 -15.92 17.28 -1.19
C GLN A 340 -14.43 16.92 -0.99
N LEU A 341 -14.10 16.02 -0.06
CA LEU A 341 -12.73 15.48 0.10
C LEU A 341 -12.39 14.44 -0.97
N TYR A 342 -13.37 13.65 -1.43
CA TYR A 342 -13.19 12.61 -2.45
C TYR A 342 -13.29 13.14 -3.90
N ALA A 343 -14.06 14.21 -4.14
CA ALA A 343 -14.29 14.81 -5.46
C ALA A 343 -13.11 15.66 -5.98
N LEU A 344 -12.15 16.01 -5.12
CA LEU A 344 -10.97 16.80 -5.54
C LEU A 344 -9.93 15.99 -6.33
N GLN A 345 -10.07 14.66 -6.44
CA GLN A 345 -9.13 13.80 -7.18
C GLN A 345 -9.70 13.22 -8.49
N THR A 346 -10.91 13.63 -8.91
CA THR A 346 -11.72 12.86 -9.87
C THR A 346 -11.69 13.29 -11.35
N SER A 347 -10.86 14.23 -11.82
CA SER A 347 -11.04 14.73 -13.21
C SER A 347 -9.80 15.05 -14.03
N GLN A 348 -8.67 14.38 -13.84
CA GLN A 348 -7.62 14.39 -14.85
C GLN A 348 -7.24 12.96 -15.22
N GLN A 349 -7.35 12.65 -16.52
CA GLN A 349 -6.56 11.60 -17.16
C GLN A 349 -5.15 11.72 -16.60
N PHE A 350 -4.71 10.71 -15.84
CA PHE A 350 -3.41 10.72 -15.20
C PHE A 350 -2.33 10.71 -16.29
N GLN A 351 -1.81 11.90 -16.58
CA GLN A 351 -0.60 12.12 -17.34
C GLN A 351 0.42 12.63 -16.31
N PRO A 352 1.46 11.87 -15.98
CA PRO A 352 2.45 12.30 -15.00
C PRO A 352 3.09 13.61 -15.45
N ARG A 353 3.08 14.61 -14.58
CA ARG A 353 3.74 15.88 -14.86
C ARG A 353 5.22 15.77 -14.50
N PHE A 354 6.09 15.86 -15.49
CA PHE A 354 7.53 15.96 -15.26
C PHE A 354 7.89 17.41 -14.97
N LEU A 355 8.46 17.65 -13.79
CA LEU A 355 9.07 18.92 -13.45
C LEU A 355 10.34 19.09 -14.28
N ASN A 356 10.59 20.30 -14.76
CA ASN A 356 11.89 20.64 -15.32
C ASN A 356 12.93 20.82 -14.20
N ILE A 357 14.20 20.98 -14.57
CA ILE A 357 15.29 21.09 -13.61
C ILE A 357 15.11 22.25 -12.61
N GLN A 358 14.60 23.41 -13.04
CA GLN A 358 14.40 24.56 -12.15
C GLN A 358 13.27 24.29 -11.14
N GLN A 359 12.15 23.73 -11.61
CA GLN A 359 11.04 23.33 -10.75
C GLN A 359 11.46 22.25 -9.76
N THR A 360 12.34 21.34 -10.18
CA THR A 360 12.91 20.28 -9.33
C THR A 360 13.75 20.91 -8.22
N LEU A 361 14.70 21.79 -8.56
CA LEU A 361 15.57 22.48 -7.59
C LEU A 361 14.76 23.27 -6.55
N THR A 362 13.73 24.02 -6.96
CA THR A 362 12.85 24.74 -6.03
C THR A 362 12.12 23.79 -5.05
N HIS A 363 11.73 22.58 -5.48
CA HIS A 363 11.10 21.63 -4.55
C HIS A 363 12.09 21.06 -3.52
N LEU A 364 13.39 21.01 -3.83
CA LEU A 364 14.41 20.48 -2.93
C LEU A 364 14.64 21.36 -1.70
N GLU A 365 14.22 22.63 -1.72
CA GLU A 365 14.31 23.52 -0.55
C GLU A 365 13.51 22.99 0.65
N SER A 366 12.42 22.28 0.40
CA SER A 366 11.51 21.79 1.46
C SER A 366 11.26 20.28 1.40
N SER A 367 11.95 19.57 0.51
CA SER A 367 11.69 18.15 0.23
C SER A 367 12.97 17.32 0.22
N SER A 368 12.83 16.06 0.61
CA SER A 368 13.77 15.01 0.30
C SER A 368 13.65 14.61 -1.18
N LEU A 369 14.72 14.05 -1.72
CA LEU A 369 14.81 13.58 -3.09
C LEU A 369 15.25 12.13 -3.11
N ILE A 370 14.58 11.32 -3.93
CA ILE A 370 15.04 9.99 -4.31
C ILE A 370 15.17 9.96 -5.83
N ASN A 371 16.39 9.81 -6.32
CA ASN A 371 16.69 9.94 -7.75
C ASN A 371 16.92 8.57 -8.38
N LEU A 372 15.85 7.98 -8.91
CA LEU A 372 15.88 6.63 -9.46
C LEU A 372 16.62 6.60 -10.79
N SER A 373 17.39 5.55 -11.06
CA SER A 373 18.09 5.34 -12.32
C SER A 373 17.25 4.55 -13.33
N LEU A 374 17.69 4.53 -14.61
CA LEU A 374 17.08 3.66 -15.62
C LEU A 374 17.16 2.17 -15.25
N ALA A 375 18.24 1.76 -14.57
CA ALA A 375 18.39 0.39 -14.11
C ALA A 375 17.36 0.01 -13.04
N ASP A 376 16.98 0.95 -12.17
CA ASP A 376 15.93 0.73 -11.17
C ASP A 376 14.56 0.58 -11.84
N ILE A 377 14.28 1.40 -12.87
CA ILE A 377 13.06 1.28 -13.68
C ILE A 377 13.00 -0.07 -14.39
N GLN A 378 14.11 -0.50 -14.99
CA GLN A 378 14.20 -1.79 -15.66
C GLN A 378 14.06 -2.97 -14.69
N LEU A 379 14.57 -2.84 -13.46
CA LEU A 379 14.40 -3.85 -12.43
C LEU A 379 12.94 -4.02 -12.02
N LEU A 380 12.19 -2.93 -11.89
CA LEU A 380 10.74 -2.96 -11.66
C LEU A 380 9.98 -3.65 -12.81
N HIS A 381 10.47 -3.52 -14.04
CA HIS A 381 9.88 -4.15 -15.23
C HIS A 381 10.22 -5.64 -15.35
N SER A 382 11.49 -6.02 -15.11
CA SER A 382 11.97 -7.38 -15.35
C SER A 382 11.10 -8.39 -14.58
N GLU A 383 10.45 -9.30 -15.31
CA GLU A 383 9.70 -10.43 -14.76
C GLU A 383 10.67 -11.33 -13.99
N THR A 384 10.98 -10.98 -12.75
CA THR A 384 11.84 -11.80 -11.89
C THR A 384 11.04 -12.97 -11.35
N SER A 385 10.78 -13.92 -12.24
CA SER A 385 10.30 -15.29 -12.03
C SER A 385 11.35 -16.18 -11.34
N GLN A 386 12.24 -15.58 -10.54
CA GLN A 386 13.31 -16.26 -9.82
C GLN A 386 13.32 -15.80 -8.34
N PRO A 387 13.40 -16.71 -7.36
CA PRO A 387 13.40 -16.39 -5.93
C PRO A 387 14.80 -15.95 -5.49
N ASN A 388 15.27 -14.79 -5.97
CA ASN A 388 16.61 -14.28 -5.70
C ASN A 388 16.61 -12.78 -5.35
N ALA A 389 17.76 -12.27 -4.91
CA ALA A 389 17.95 -10.92 -4.35
C ALA A 389 17.42 -9.76 -5.23
N ALA A 390 17.24 -9.99 -6.54
CA ALA A 390 16.63 -9.03 -7.45
C ALA A 390 15.13 -8.80 -7.18
N ALA A 391 14.38 -9.83 -6.77
CA ALA A 391 12.96 -9.73 -6.44
C ALA A 391 12.75 -8.94 -5.14
N ALA A 392 13.58 -9.17 -4.12
CA ALA A 392 13.57 -8.37 -2.89
C ALA A 392 13.89 -6.90 -3.16
N LEU A 393 14.87 -6.63 -4.04
CA LEU A 393 15.22 -5.27 -4.44
C LEU A 393 14.09 -4.59 -5.25
N ALA A 394 13.43 -5.32 -6.15
CA ALA A 394 12.26 -4.81 -6.88
C ALA A 394 11.09 -4.48 -5.95
N HIS A 395 10.83 -5.33 -4.95
CA HIS A 395 9.83 -5.10 -3.90
C HIS A 395 10.12 -3.82 -3.11
N GLU A 396 11.36 -3.64 -2.67
CA GLU A 396 11.77 -2.43 -1.95
C GLU A 396 11.63 -1.18 -2.82
N LEU A 397 12.01 -1.24 -4.10
CA LEU A 397 11.79 -0.15 -5.04
C LEU A 397 10.31 0.17 -5.23
N LEU A 398 9.42 -0.83 -5.31
CA LEU A 398 7.96 -0.59 -5.37
C LEU A 398 7.47 0.19 -4.15
N ASN A 399 8.02 -0.09 -2.96
CA ASN A 399 7.68 0.64 -1.74
C ASN A 399 8.12 2.10 -1.77
N ILE A 400 9.31 2.37 -2.32
CA ILE A 400 9.83 3.72 -2.52
C ILE A 400 8.96 4.50 -3.50
N VAL A 401 8.57 3.86 -4.60
CA VAL A 401 7.76 4.46 -5.66
C VAL A 401 6.33 4.77 -5.22
N ASN A 402 5.80 3.98 -4.30
CA ASN A 402 4.46 4.13 -3.74
C ASN A 402 4.48 4.75 -2.35
N LEU A 403 5.53 5.52 -2.02
CA LEU A 403 5.50 6.36 -0.84
C LEU A 403 4.25 7.26 -0.89
N PRO A 404 3.53 7.40 0.23
CA PRO A 404 2.21 8.01 0.17
C PRO A 404 2.25 9.52 -0.04
N ALA A 405 1.12 10.03 -0.54
CA ALA A 405 0.92 11.46 -0.70
C ALA A 405 0.98 12.18 0.66
N GLY A 406 1.90 13.13 0.80
CA GLY A 406 2.02 13.99 1.99
C GLY A 406 3.37 13.92 2.73
N GLN A 407 4.24 12.95 2.40
CA GLN A 407 5.66 13.10 2.72
C GLN A 407 6.31 14.05 1.70
N PRO A 408 7.19 14.98 2.12
CA PRO A 408 7.87 15.86 1.18
C PRO A 408 9.00 15.07 0.51
N VAL A 409 8.69 13.98 -0.19
CA VAL A 409 9.64 13.20 -0.97
C VAL A 409 9.32 13.41 -2.44
N LEU A 410 10.26 14.02 -3.15
CA LEU A 410 10.22 14.11 -4.60
C LEU A 410 10.93 12.89 -5.18
N LEU A 411 10.21 12.10 -5.98
CA LEU A 411 10.82 11.10 -6.83
C LEU A 411 11.28 11.78 -8.12
N SER A 412 12.55 11.65 -8.49
CA SER A 412 13.05 12.09 -9.80
C SER A 412 13.43 10.91 -10.68
N LEU A 413 13.31 11.12 -11.98
CA LEU A 413 13.58 10.11 -13.00
C LEU A 413 14.53 10.64 -14.07
N PRO A 414 15.32 9.76 -14.71
CA PRO A 414 16.12 10.13 -15.87
C PRO A 414 15.20 10.71 -16.95
N GLN A 415 15.65 11.79 -17.59
CA GLN A 415 14.93 12.43 -18.69
C GLN A 415 15.86 12.64 -19.88
N PRO A 416 15.35 12.59 -21.13
CA PRO A 416 14.00 12.19 -21.52
C PRO A 416 13.78 10.67 -21.42
N LEU A 417 12.57 10.24 -21.09
CA LEU A 417 12.17 8.83 -21.11
C LEU A 417 11.73 8.43 -22.53
N THR A 418 12.12 7.24 -22.99
CA THR A 418 11.60 6.58 -24.19
C THR A 418 10.12 6.22 -24.03
N GLN A 419 9.43 5.93 -25.14
CA GLN A 419 8.01 5.54 -25.09
C GLN A 419 7.78 4.29 -24.23
N THR A 420 8.64 3.28 -24.34
CA THR A 420 8.57 2.05 -23.52
C THR A 420 8.76 2.35 -22.03
N GLU A 421 9.66 3.27 -21.68
CA GLU A 421 9.87 3.71 -20.29
C GLU A 421 8.68 4.51 -19.77
N GLN A 422 8.05 5.35 -20.61
CA GLN A 422 6.81 6.06 -20.26
C GLN A 422 5.62 5.13 -20.04
N GLU A 423 5.48 4.07 -20.85
CA GLU A 423 4.44 3.05 -20.69
C GLU A 423 4.64 2.22 -19.41
N THR A 424 5.90 1.82 -19.15
CA THR A 424 6.31 1.13 -17.90
C THR A 424 6.02 1.99 -16.68
N PHE A 425 6.29 3.29 -16.81
CA PHE A 425 6.08 4.27 -15.78
C PHE A 425 4.58 4.41 -15.42
N GLN A 426 3.68 4.48 -16.41
CA GLN A 426 2.24 4.60 -16.15
C GLN A 426 1.66 3.40 -15.37
N VAL A 427 2.30 2.23 -15.40
CA VAL A 427 1.84 1.00 -14.72
C VAL A 427 2.29 0.94 -13.27
N THR A 428 3.44 1.52 -12.94
CA THR A 428 4.13 1.25 -11.67
C THR A 428 4.15 2.46 -10.72
N PHE A 429 4.02 3.68 -11.26
CA PHE A 429 4.30 4.94 -10.57
C PHE A 429 3.03 5.80 -10.44
N ASN A 430 2.66 6.20 -9.21
CA ASN A 430 1.36 6.81 -8.88
C ASN A 430 1.42 8.28 -8.38
N ALA A 431 2.58 8.95 -8.42
CA ALA A 431 2.71 10.33 -7.94
C ALA A 431 2.21 11.35 -8.98
N ALA A 432 1.72 12.51 -8.51
CA ALA A 432 1.17 13.54 -9.40
C ALA A 432 2.23 14.19 -10.31
N PHE A 433 3.47 14.27 -9.84
CA PHE A 433 4.60 14.82 -10.59
C PHE A 433 5.92 14.20 -10.16
N TYR A 434 6.93 14.30 -11.04
CA TYR A 434 8.27 13.72 -10.88
C TYR A 434 9.33 14.77 -11.18
N GLY A 435 10.43 14.74 -10.42
CA GLY A 435 11.59 15.59 -10.63
C GLY A 435 12.43 15.18 -11.85
N ASP A 436 13.35 16.06 -12.24
CA ASP A 436 14.33 15.84 -13.30
C ASP A 436 15.59 15.17 -12.74
N GLY A 437 15.74 13.87 -13.00
CA GLY A 437 16.81 13.04 -12.45
C GLY A 437 18.20 13.33 -13.00
N ARG A 438 18.32 14.17 -14.03
CA ARG A 438 19.60 14.62 -14.58
C ARG A 438 20.41 15.50 -13.62
N LEU A 439 19.82 15.90 -12.48
CA LEU A 439 20.52 16.71 -11.47
C LEU A 439 21.76 16.04 -10.87
N ASN A 440 21.91 14.71 -11.02
CA ASN A 440 23.10 13.99 -10.56
C ASN A 440 24.30 14.16 -11.50
N GLN A 441 24.09 14.65 -12.73
CA GLN A 441 25.15 14.89 -13.70
C GLN A 441 24.85 16.16 -14.54
N PRO A 442 24.79 17.36 -13.92
CA PRO A 442 24.41 18.58 -14.63
C PRO A 442 25.29 18.90 -15.85
N PHE A 443 26.60 18.67 -15.77
CA PHE A 443 27.54 19.00 -16.84
C PHE A 443 27.44 18.05 -18.03
N ALA A 444 27.26 16.75 -17.79
CA ALA A 444 27.03 15.79 -18.87
C ALA A 444 25.69 16.00 -19.59
N ASN A 445 24.68 16.56 -18.92
CA ASN A 445 23.30 16.59 -19.41
C ASN A 445 22.78 17.96 -19.89
N PHE A 446 23.45 19.06 -19.54
CA PHE A 446 22.99 20.41 -19.87
C PHE A 446 24.11 21.26 -20.49
N PRO A 447 23.77 22.28 -21.31
CA PRO A 447 24.74 23.25 -21.80
C PRO A 447 25.51 23.92 -20.67
N LEU A 448 26.77 24.28 -20.90
CA LEU A 448 27.68 24.79 -19.87
C LEU A 448 27.09 25.89 -18.99
N ALA A 449 26.45 26.90 -19.58
CA ALA A 449 25.84 28.00 -18.83
C ALA A 449 24.74 27.51 -17.86
N GLN A 450 23.92 26.55 -18.31
CA GLN A 450 22.87 25.96 -17.49
C GLN A 450 23.44 25.02 -16.43
N ALA A 451 24.47 24.23 -16.76
CA ALA A 451 25.16 23.40 -15.78
C ALA A 451 25.79 24.25 -14.66
N THR A 452 26.40 25.39 -15.00
CA THR A 452 26.93 26.35 -14.02
C THR A 452 25.84 26.84 -13.07
N GLU A 453 24.68 27.22 -13.61
CA GLU A 453 23.53 27.69 -12.81
C GLU A 453 23.00 26.58 -11.88
N ILE A 454 22.86 25.35 -12.38
CA ILE A 454 22.42 24.19 -11.59
C ILE A 454 23.40 23.94 -10.44
N TYR A 455 24.71 23.95 -10.68
CA TYR A 455 25.70 23.77 -9.63
C TYR A 455 25.65 24.88 -8.57
N GLN A 456 25.46 26.14 -8.99
CA GLN A 456 25.30 27.25 -8.05
C GLN A 456 24.05 27.07 -7.17
N GLN A 457 22.92 26.68 -7.75
CA GLN A 457 21.69 26.44 -6.99
C GLN A 457 21.80 25.23 -6.06
N LEU A 458 22.43 24.14 -6.50
CA LEU A 458 22.75 23.00 -5.65
C LEU A 458 23.61 23.43 -4.46
N GLN A 459 24.65 24.25 -4.69
CA GLN A 459 25.49 24.77 -3.63
C GLN A 459 24.74 25.66 -2.63
N GLN A 460 23.76 26.42 -3.10
CA GLN A 460 22.88 27.21 -2.23
C GLN A 460 22.01 26.35 -1.30
N LEU A 461 21.56 25.16 -1.74
CA LEU A 461 20.75 24.26 -0.91
C LEU A 461 21.46 23.84 0.38
N TRP A 462 22.80 23.73 0.34
CA TRP A 462 23.61 23.36 1.49
C TRP A 462 24.50 24.48 2.01
N GLU A 463 24.31 25.71 1.56
CA GLU A 463 25.03 26.86 2.09
C GLU A 463 24.72 27.01 3.59
N LYS A 464 25.77 27.05 4.43
CA LYS A 464 25.66 27.17 5.90
C LYS A 464 24.86 26.04 6.59
N GLN A 465 24.64 24.92 5.91
CA GLN A 465 24.03 23.72 6.51
C GLN A 465 25.11 22.80 7.07
N ASP A 466 24.79 22.04 8.12
CA ASP A 466 25.59 20.90 8.56
C ASP A 466 25.28 19.69 7.67
N LEU A 467 26.29 19.16 7.01
CA LEU A 467 26.14 18.05 6.06
C LEU A 467 26.59 16.71 6.63
N LEU A 468 25.86 15.66 6.24
CA LEU A 468 26.33 14.29 6.30
C LEU A 468 26.37 13.72 4.88
N LEU A 469 27.56 13.40 4.39
CA LEU A 469 27.75 12.73 3.11
C LEU A 469 27.83 11.21 3.35
N LEU A 470 27.01 10.47 2.61
CA LEU A 470 27.04 9.01 2.59
C LEU A 470 27.67 8.58 1.26
N THR A 471 28.86 7.99 1.32
CA THR A 471 29.73 7.83 0.14
C THR A 471 30.32 6.41 0.06
N GLU A 472 30.77 6.01 -1.14
CA GLU A 472 31.44 4.70 -1.32
C GLU A 472 32.93 4.75 -0.93
N ARG A 473 33.49 5.95 -0.85
CA ARG A 473 34.87 6.25 -0.48
C ARG A 473 34.95 7.65 0.10
N HIS A 474 36.05 7.98 0.78
CA HIS A 474 36.30 9.37 1.16
C HIS A 474 36.42 10.26 -0.08
N LEU A 475 35.73 11.40 -0.04
CA LEU A 475 35.70 12.37 -1.12
C LEU A 475 36.53 13.59 -0.77
N GLU A 476 37.38 13.99 -1.71
CA GLU A 476 38.09 15.28 -1.71
C GLU A 476 37.52 16.13 -2.85
N THR A 477 36.67 17.09 -2.51
CA THR A 477 36.00 17.97 -3.49
C THR A 477 35.63 19.30 -2.86
N ASN A 478 35.65 20.38 -3.64
CA ASN A 478 35.19 21.70 -3.25
C ASN A 478 33.68 21.93 -3.51
N LEU A 479 32.95 20.93 -4.00
CA LEU A 479 31.50 21.03 -4.26
C LEU A 479 30.72 21.48 -3.01
N PHE A 480 31.14 21.02 -1.84
CA PHE A 480 30.48 21.28 -0.55
C PHE A 480 31.15 22.37 0.29
N ALA A 481 32.05 23.16 -0.30
CA ALA A 481 32.87 24.13 0.45
C ALA A 481 32.07 25.24 1.15
N GLN A 482 30.82 25.47 0.74
CA GLN A 482 29.93 26.49 1.32
C GLN A 482 29.09 25.97 2.50
N ALA A 483 29.19 24.69 2.85
CA ALA A 483 28.52 24.11 4.01
C ALA A 483 29.13 24.61 5.33
N ALA A 484 28.34 24.64 6.41
CA ALA A 484 28.84 24.99 7.74
C ALA A 484 29.78 23.92 8.30
N SER A 485 29.43 22.64 8.11
CA SER A 485 30.29 21.51 8.40
C SER A 485 30.00 20.35 7.45
N VAL A 486 30.99 19.49 7.23
CA VAL A 486 30.85 18.30 6.37
C VAL A 486 31.38 17.08 7.12
N ALA A 487 30.48 16.18 7.50
CA ALA A 487 30.83 14.83 7.96
C ALA A 487 30.68 13.84 6.80
N GLN A 488 31.49 12.78 6.78
CA GLN A 488 31.39 11.71 5.78
C GLN A 488 31.32 10.35 6.47
N ILE A 489 30.42 9.48 6.02
CA ILE A 489 30.40 8.06 6.38
C ILE A 489 30.59 7.24 5.11
N VAL A 490 31.68 6.46 5.08
CA VAL A 490 31.94 5.52 4.00
C VAL A 490 31.06 4.28 4.21
N CYS A 491 30.09 4.11 3.33
CA CYS A 491 29.08 3.05 3.41
C CYS A 491 29.62 1.74 2.84
N SER A 492 29.28 0.63 3.48
CA SER A 492 29.55 -0.69 2.90
C SER A 492 28.59 -0.96 1.73
N PRO A 493 28.98 -1.77 0.73
CA PRO A 493 28.09 -2.16 -0.37
C PRO A 493 26.77 -2.78 0.08
N ARG A 494 26.78 -3.42 1.27
CA ARG A 494 25.59 -3.84 2.01
C ARG A 494 25.60 -3.17 3.37
N ILE A 495 24.59 -2.34 3.63
CA ILE A 495 24.44 -1.61 4.89
C ILE A 495 23.90 -2.58 5.95
N SER A 496 24.68 -2.82 7.00
CA SER A 496 24.24 -3.62 8.14
C SER A 496 23.31 -2.82 9.05
N ALA A 497 22.53 -3.50 9.91
CA ALA A 497 21.70 -2.84 10.92
C ALA A 497 22.52 -1.92 11.85
N ALA A 498 23.75 -2.30 12.18
CA ALA A 498 24.66 -1.49 12.98
C ALA A 498 25.10 -0.21 12.24
N GLN A 499 25.49 -0.35 10.96
CA GLN A 499 25.86 0.81 10.15
C GLN A 499 24.66 1.74 9.90
N LEU A 500 23.46 1.18 9.71
CA LEU A 500 22.24 1.97 9.60
C LEU A 500 21.96 2.77 10.88
N ALA A 501 22.18 2.18 12.06
CA ALA A 501 22.02 2.87 13.34
C ALA A 501 23.02 4.02 13.50
N GLU A 502 24.28 3.80 13.11
CA GLU A 502 25.33 4.83 13.08
C GLU A 502 24.93 5.99 12.15
N ILE A 503 24.49 5.68 10.92
CA ILE A 503 24.03 6.68 9.94
C ILE A 503 22.86 7.48 10.50
N LYS A 504 21.83 6.82 11.05
CA LYS A 504 20.67 7.50 11.65
C LYS A 504 21.06 8.41 12.82
N ALA A 505 22.02 7.99 13.64
CA ALA A 505 22.52 8.83 14.73
C ALA A 505 23.28 10.06 14.22
N ALA A 506 24.14 9.89 13.22
CA ALA A 506 24.93 10.96 12.62
C ALA A 506 24.09 11.94 11.78
N ALA A 507 22.95 11.49 11.24
CA ALA A 507 22.07 12.27 10.38
C ALA A 507 21.22 13.31 11.13
N LYS A 508 21.05 13.16 12.45
CA LYS A 508 20.22 14.07 13.26
C LYS A 508 20.62 15.52 13.06
N GLN A 509 19.64 16.35 12.69
CA GLN A 509 19.80 17.80 12.48
C GLN A 509 20.77 18.18 11.34
N LYS A 510 21.05 17.27 10.40
CA LYS A 510 21.92 17.53 9.24
C LYS A 510 21.21 17.29 7.93
N LEU A 511 21.53 18.07 6.89
CA LEU A 511 21.13 17.70 5.54
C LEU A 511 21.95 16.48 5.10
N VAL A 512 21.28 15.39 4.74
CA VAL A 512 21.94 14.15 4.33
C VAL A 512 22.04 14.11 2.80
N LEU A 513 23.26 13.99 2.28
CA LEU A 513 23.51 13.79 0.85
C LEU A 513 23.93 12.35 0.61
N VAL A 514 23.11 11.61 -0.14
CA VAL A 514 23.41 10.23 -0.53
C VAL A 514 24.12 10.24 -1.88
N LEU A 515 25.41 9.91 -1.86
CA LEU A 515 26.32 9.91 -3.00
C LEU A 515 26.81 8.48 -3.26
N LEU A 516 25.85 7.56 -3.34
CA LEU A 516 26.05 6.13 -3.55
C LEU A 516 25.48 5.74 -4.93
N GLY A 517 25.88 4.57 -5.45
CA GLY A 517 25.20 3.95 -6.58
C GLY A 517 23.78 3.46 -6.23
N SER A 518 23.29 2.41 -6.88
CA SER A 518 21.93 1.86 -6.68
C SER A 518 21.60 1.43 -5.23
N ALA A 519 22.59 1.32 -4.34
CA ALA A 519 22.36 1.13 -2.92
C ALA A 519 21.86 2.40 -2.18
N GLY A 520 22.07 3.57 -2.77
CA GLY A 520 21.71 4.88 -2.23
C GLY A 520 20.21 5.10 -2.10
N HIS A 521 19.43 4.72 -3.11
CA HIS A 521 17.99 4.93 -3.16
C HIS A 521 17.27 4.34 -1.93
N ARG A 522 17.68 3.13 -1.52
CA ARG A 522 17.11 2.44 -0.35
C ARG A 522 17.41 3.18 0.95
N LEU A 523 18.66 3.56 1.13
CA LEU A 523 19.10 4.30 2.30
C LEU A 523 18.41 5.67 2.37
N ALA A 524 18.29 6.35 1.23
CA ALA A 524 17.61 7.62 1.12
C ALA A 524 16.15 7.51 1.53
N ALA A 525 15.44 6.48 1.04
CA ALA A 525 14.06 6.21 1.42
C ALA A 525 13.88 5.95 2.91
N VAL A 526 14.71 5.06 3.49
CA VAL A 526 14.67 4.73 4.93
C VAL A 526 14.96 5.96 5.81
N LEU A 527 15.83 6.87 5.37
CA LEU A 527 16.13 8.09 6.11
C LEU A 527 15.03 9.14 5.94
N ALA A 528 14.47 9.28 4.73
CA ALA A 528 13.38 10.23 4.46
C ALA A 528 12.12 9.91 5.27
N THR A 529 11.80 8.63 5.50
CA THR A 529 10.66 8.22 6.35
C THR A 529 10.85 8.53 7.84
N THR A 530 12.09 8.82 8.28
CA THR A 530 12.39 9.20 9.67
C THR A 530 12.28 10.72 9.94
N GLY A 531 11.80 11.50 8.96
CA GLY A 531 11.63 12.95 9.07
C GLY A 531 12.89 13.76 8.80
N GLN A 532 13.98 13.11 8.37
CA GLN A 532 15.21 13.77 7.96
C GLN A 532 15.09 14.25 6.50
N GLN A 533 15.63 15.43 6.18
CA GLN A 533 15.76 15.85 4.79
C GLN A 533 16.97 15.14 4.15
N VAL A 534 16.72 14.43 3.05
CA VAL A 534 17.70 13.58 2.38
C VAL A 534 17.69 13.87 0.90
N LEU A 535 18.84 14.15 0.31
CA LEU A 535 19.00 14.34 -1.13
C LEU A 535 19.83 13.20 -1.70
N ASP A 536 19.17 12.32 -2.44
CA ASP A 536 19.82 11.27 -3.22
C ASP A 536 20.30 11.82 -4.56
N LEU A 537 21.60 12.12 -4.62
CA LEU A 537 22.23 12.78 -5.76
C LEU A 537 23.14 11.85 -6.54
N GLY A 538 23.25 10.58 -6.12
CA GLY A 538 24.05 9.56 -6.79
C GLY A 538 25.56 9.79 -6.69
N ALA A 539 26.32 8.72 -6.90
CA ALA A 539 27.79 8.76 -6.86
C ALA A 539 28.42 9.61 -7.99
N GLN A 540 27.71 9.79 -9.11
CA GLN A 540 28.25 10.45 -10.31
C GLN A 540 28.38 11.98 -10.16
N LEU A 541 27.66 12.62 -9.24
CA LEU A 541 27.64 14.09 -9.10
C LEU A 541 29.03 14.67 -8.85
N VAL A 542 29.83 13.99 -8.04
CA VAL A 542 31.16 14.49 -7.64
C VAL A 542 32.15 14.40 -8.81
N GLU A 543 32.06 13.33 -9.61
CA GLU A 543 32.89 13.16 -10.80
C GLU A 543 32.48 14.13 -11.91
N ASP A 544 31.17 14.32 -12.11
CA ASP A 544 30.63 15.31 -13.05
C ASP A 544 31.08 16.73 -12.67
N TYR A 545 31.09 17.08 -11.38
CA TYR A 545 31.56 18.38 -10.91
C TYR A 545 33.08 18.56 -11.07
N ALA A 546 33.86 17.51 -10.84
CA ALA A 546 35.30 17.55 -11.09
C ALA A 546 35.60 17.84 -12.57
N ASN A 547 34.89 17.17 -13.48
CA ASN A 547 35.00 17.43 -14.92
C ASN A 547 34.56 18.85 -15.31
N PHE A 548 33.49 19.36 -14.69
CA PHE A 548 33.02 20.73 -14.87
C PHE A 548 34.07 21.76 -14.45
N THR A 549 34.65 21.62 -13.25
CA THR A 549 35.66 22.58 -12.75
C THR A 549 36.97 22.53 -13.53
N ALA A 550 37.35 21.38 -14.09
CA ALA A 550 38.56 21.23 -14.89
C ALA A 550 38.55 22.08 -16.19
N ILE A 551 37.38 22.45 -16.70
CA ILE A 551 37.24 23.25 -17.93
C ILE A 551 36.87 24.72 -17.67
N GLN A 552 36.58 25.10 -16.43
CA GLN A 552 36.32 26.49 -16.07
C GLN A 552 37.67 27.24 -16.00
N PRO A 553 37.82 28.39 -16.67
CA PRO A 553 39.02 29.20 -16.51
C PRO A 553 39.11 29.68 -15.06
N ASN A 554 40.27 29.44 -14.42
CA ASN A 554 40.59 29.87 -13.06
C ASN A 554 40.33 31.36 -12.81
#